data_AF-A0A661XCG5-F1
#
_entry.id   AF-A0A661XCG5-F1
#
_cell.length_a   1.000
_cell.length_b   1.000
_cell.length_c   1.000
_cell.angle_alpha   90.00
_cell.angle_beta   90.00
_cell.angle_gamma   90.00
#
_symmetry.space_group_name_H-M   'P 1'
#
loop_
_entity.id
_entity.type
_entity.pdbx_description
1 polymer ?
#
loop_
_entity_poly.entity_id
_entity_poly.type
_entity_poly.pdbx_seq_one_letter_code
_entity_poly.pdbx_strand_id
1 'polypeptide(L)' 'MKRKEFEALKDLTLEELHAKLKDLKEKLFNLKIEYERGQLKNYKSMKELKKDIARILTLMNLKRRENAKKS' A
#
# COMPACT_ATOMS: atom_id res chain seq x y z
N MET A 1 8.26 -2.16 -6.38
CA MET A 1 7.60 -0.84 -6.55
C MET A 1 8.47 0.07 -7.40
N LYS A 2 7.91 0.66 -8.47
CA LYS A 2 8.60 1.65 -9.30
C LYS A 2 8.54 3.02 -8.61
N ARG A 3 9.65 3.78 -8.57
CA ARG A 3 9.76 5.10 -7.89
C ARG A 3 8.61 6.07 -8.26
N LYS A 4 8.17 6.05 -9.52
CA LYS A 4 7.09 6.91 -10.03
C LYS A 4 5.75 6.71 -9.30
N GLU A 5 5.44 5.50 -8.85
CA GLU A 5 4.17 5.21 -8.17
C GLU A 5 4.12 5.84 -6.76
N PHE A 6 5.29 5.96 -6.12
CA PHE A 6 5.40 6.51 -4.77
C PHE A 6 5.26 8.03 -4.74
N GLU A 7 5.74 8.72 -5.78
CA GLU A 7 5.54 10.17 -5.93
C GLU A 7 4.07 10.49 -6.17
N ALA A 8 3.38 9.73 -7.01
CA ALA A 8 1.93 9.86 -7.19
C ALA A 8 1.14 9.66 -5.89
N LEU A 9 1.60 8.79 -4.98
CA LEU A 9 0.97 8.61 -3.66
C LEU A 9 1.11 9.84 -2.74
N LYS A 10 2.11 10.70 -2.95
CA LYS A 10 2.24 11.94 -2.16
C LYS A 10 1.22 13.00 -2.58
N ASP A 11 0.88 13.06 -3.86
CA ASP A 11 -0.14 13.99 -4.38
C ASP A 11 -1.57 13.58 -4.02
N LEU A 12 -1.84 12.28 -3.88
CA LEU A 12 -3.18 11.75 -3.60
C LEU A 12 -3.75 12.19 -2.24
N THR A 13 -5.06 12.36 -2.16
CA THR A 13 -5.77 12.72 -0.91
C THR A 13 -5.81 11.56 0.10
N LEU A 14 -6.15 11.84 1.36
CA LEU A 14 -6.25 10.81 2.41
C LEU A 14 -7.28 9.72 2.05
N GLU A 15 -8.37 10.08 1.39
CA GLU A 15 -9.42 9.16 0.95
C GLU A 15 -8.94 8.26 -0.20
N GLU A 16 -8.21 8.82 -1.17
CA GLU A 16 -7.64 8.03 -2.26
C GLU A 16 -6.54 7.07 -1.78
N LEU A 17 -5.75 7.49 -0.79
CA LEU A 17 -4.79 6.62 -0.11
C LEU A 17 -5.49 5.46 0.60
N HIS A 18 -6.65 5.71 1.21
CA HIS A 18 -7.50 4.66 1.80
C HIS A 18 -8.02 3.69 0.75
N ALA A 19 -8.51 4.19 -0.39
CA ALA A 19 -9.00 3.37 -1.49
C ALA A 19 -7.89 2.45 -2.04
N LYS A 20 -6.69 2.99 -2.29
CA LYS A 20 -5.52 2.20 -2.71
C LYS A 20 -5.08 1.17 -1.67
N LEU A 21 -5.14 1.53 -0.39
CA LEU A 21 -4.80 0.60 0.69
C LEU A 21 -5.76 -0.61 0.72
N LYS A 22 -7.05 -0.39 0.43
CA LYS A 22 -8.05 -1.45 0.34
C LYS A 22 -7.76 -2.39 -0.84
N ASP A 23 -7.51 -1.84 -2.03
CA ASP A 23 -7.14 -2.61 -3.22
C ASP A 23 -5.88 -3.47 -2.99
N LEU A 24 -4.84 -2.89 -2.37
CA LEU A 24 -3.62 -3.64 -2.06
C LEU A 24 -3.83 -4.74 -1.02
N LYS A 25 -4.73 -4.55 -0.06
CA LYS A 25 -5.11 -5.61 0.89
C LYS A 25 -5.86 -6.74 0.21
N GLU A 26 -6.77 -6.46 -0.72
CA GLU A 26 -7.46 -7.50 -1.50
C GLU A 26 -6.48 -8.29 -2.37
N LYS A 27 -5.55 -7.61 -3.06
CA LYS A 27 -4.47 -8.28 -3.81
C LYS A 27 -3.60 -9.16 -2.91
N LEU A 28 -3.28 -8.69 -1.70
CA LEU A 28 -2.52 -9.48 -0.73
C LEU A 28 -3.31 -10.71 -0.26
N PHE A 29 -4.62 -10.59 -0.08
CA PHE A 29 -5.50 -11.70 0.29
C PHE A 29 -5.58 -12.76 -0.80
N ASN A 30 -5.77 -12.35 -2.06
CA ASN A 30 -5.73 -13.25 -3.22
C ASN A 30 -4.39 -13.98 -3.31
N LEU A 31 -3.27 -13.25 -3.18
CA LEU A 31 -1.94 -13.85 -3.14
C LEU A 31 -1.74 -14.81 -1.96
N LYS A 32 -2.37 -14.55 -0.81
CA LYS A 32 -2.32 -15.45 0.34
C LYS A 32 -3.10 -16.75 0.07
N ILE A 33 -4.24 -16.66 -0.61
CA ILE A 33 -5.00 -17.84 -1.05
C ILE A 33 -4.20 -18.64 -2.08
N GLU A 34 -3.62 -17.99 -3.08
CA GLU A 34 -2.74 -18.64 -4.06
C GLU A 34 -1.51 -19.27 -3.39
N TYR A 35 -1.03 -18.67 -2.30
CA TYR A 35 0.03 -19.19 -1.47
C TYR A 35 -0.37 -20.47 -0.74
N GLU A 36 -1.51 -20.46 -0.05
CA GLU A 36 -2.05 -21.64 0.63
C GLU A 36 -2.39 -22.76 -0.37
N ARG A 37 -2.78 -22.44 -1.61
CA ARG A 37 -3.00 -23.42 -2.69
C ARG A 37 -1.72 -24.05 -3.24
N GLY A 38 -0.53 -23.61 -2.80
CA GLY A 38 0.75 -24.24 -3.15
C GLY A 38 1.23 -23.96 -4.58
N GLN A 39 0.58 -23.09 -5.35
CA GLN A 39 0.95 -22.74 -6.73
C GLN A 39 1.70 -21.40 -6.84
N LEU A 40 2.12 -20.82 -5.71
CA LEU A 40 2.65 -19.46 -5.69
C LEU A 40 4.06 -19.38 -6.28
N LYS A 41 4.12 -19.01 -7.57
CA LYS A 41 5.37 -18.79 -8.31
C LYS A 41 6.14 -17.55 -7.84
N ASN A 42 5.49 -16.60 -7.14
CA ASN A 42 6.06 -15.27 -6.87
C ASN A 42 5.88 -14.77 -5.42
N TYR A 43 6.59 -15.40 -4.47
CA TYR A 43 6.72 -14.89 -3.09
C TYR A 43 7.25 -13.45 -2.98
N LYS A 44 8.07 -13.04 -3.95
CA LYS A 44 8.65 -11.69 -3.99
C LYS A 44 7.56 -10.61 -4.07
N SER A 45 6.50 -10.87 -4.84
CA SER A 45 5.35 -9.97 -4.97
C SER A 45 4.63 -9.77 -3.64
N MET A 46 4.49 -10.81 -2.83
CA MET A 46 3.86 -10.70 -1.50
C MET A 46 4.68 -9.79 -0.56
N LYS A 47 6.02 -9.92 -0.58
CA LYS A 47 6.92 -9.04 0.19
C LYS A 47 6.87 -7.60 -0.32
N GLU A 48 6.78 -7.40 -1.63
CA GLU A 48 6.63 -6.06 -2.22
C GLU A 48 5.29 -5.42 -1.83
N LEU A 49 4.16 -6.12 -1.96
CA LEU A 49 2.85 -5.61 -1.54
C LEU A 49 2.82 -5.21 -0.06
N LYS A 50 3.41 -6.01 0.83
CA LYS A 50 3.51 -5.65 2.25
C LYS A 50 4.29 -4.34 2.47
N LYS A 51 5.39 -4.15 1.73
CA LYS A 51 6.18 -2.90 1.79
C LYS A 51 5.39 -1.72 1.24
N ASP A 52 4.65 -1.91 0.17
CA ASP A 52 3.80 -0.87 -0.42
C ASP A 52 2.69 -0.42 0.55
N ILE A 53 2.03 -1.36 1.23
CA ILE A 53 1.03 -1.05 2.27
C ILE A 53 1.66 -0.23 3.41
N ALA A 54 2.83 -0.64 3.91
CA ALA A 54 3.52 0.08 4.98
C ALA A 54 3.90 1.51 4.57
N ARG A 55 4.31 1.72 3.31
CA ARG A 55 4.62 3.05 2.77
C ARG A 55 3.38 3.93 2.69
N ILE A 56 2.24 3.41 2.25
CA ILE A 56 0.98 4.16 2.19
C ILE A 56 0.53 4.58 3.59
N LEU A 57 0.57 3.66 4.57
CA LEU A 57 0.26 3.98 5.96
C LEU A 57 1.19 5.08 6.52
N THR A 58 2.47 5.01 6.18
CA THR A 58 3.46 6.04 6.58
C THR A 58 3.12 7.40 5.98
N LEU A 59 2.82 7.46 4.67
CA LEU A 59 2.41 8.70 4.00
C LEU A 59 1.12 9.27 4.61
N MET A 60 0.16 8.40 4.91
CA MET A 60 -1.10 8.81 5.53
C MET A 60 -0.88 9.43 6.92
N ASN A 61 -0.01 8.83 7.73
CA ASN A 61 0.38 9.39 9.03
C ASN A 61 1.14 10.71 8.90
N LEU A 62 2.03 10.85 7.91
CA LEU A 62 2.72 12.11 7.63
C LEU A 62 1.72 13.21 7.27
N LYS A 63 0.79 12.95 6.34
CA LYS A 63 -0.27 13.90 5.98
C LYS A 63 -1.15 14.29 7.17
N ARG A 64 -1.54 13.32 8.01
CA ARG A 64 -2.27 13.60 9.26
C ARG A 64 -1.50 14.51 10.20
N ARG A 65 -0.19 14.29 10.36
CA ARG A 65 0.68 15.12 11.20
C ARG A 65 0.88 16.53 10.62
N GLU A 66 1.01 16.66 9.30
CA GLU A 66 1.08 17.98 8.65
C GLU A 66 -0.22 18.77 8.81
N ASN A 67 -1.37 18.10 8.71
CA ASN A 67 -2.66 18.75 8.94
C ASN A 67 -2.81 19.22 10.40
N ALA A 68 -2.36 18.40 11.37
CA ALA A 68 -2.37 18.74 12.79
C ALA A 68 -1.40 19.88 13.17
N LYS A 69 -0.35 20.15 12.37
CA LYS A 69 0.55 21.29 12.56
C LYS A 69 0.01 22.59 11.95
N LYS A 70 -1.02 22.52 11.11
CA LYS A 70 -1.66 23.67 10.44
C LYS A 70 -2.89 24.20 11.19
N SER A 71 -3.34 23.51 12.24
CA SER A 71 -4.31 24.03 13.23
C SER A 71 -3.57 24.54 14.46
#